data_AF-A0A1G9KJ73-F1
#
_entry.id   AF-A0A1G9KJ73-F1
#
_cell.length_a   1.000
_cell.length_b   1.000
_cell.length_c   1.000
_cell.angle_alpha   90.00
_cell.angle_beta   90.00
_cell.angle_gamma   90.00
#
_symmetry.space_group_name_H-M   'P 1'
#
loop_
_entity.id
_entity.type
_entity.pdbx_description
1 polymer ?
#
loop_
_entity_poly.entity_id
_entity_poly.type
_entity_poly.pdbx_seq_one_letter_code
_entity_poly.pdbx_strand_id
1 'polypeptide(L)' 'MPEKTYILKGTIYDEKQELVSGAVVTVTEVDPLSKTTKFLGYTITDINGYYLIAIEAFEDKFYELGIFPPLNS' A
#
# COMPACT_ATOMS: atom_id res chain seq x y z
N MET A 1 13.07 11.55 -14.60
CA MET A 1 13.94 10.48 -14.07
C MET A 1 13.46 9.13 -14.62
N PRO A 2 14.30 8.08 -14.71
CA PRO A 2 13.80 6.77 -15.12
C PRO A 2 12.89 6.19 -14.04
N GLU A 3 11.87 5.46 -14.48
CA GLU A 3 11.04 4.63 -13.60
C GLU A 3 11.88 3.47 -13.06
N LYS A 4 11.69 3.12 -11.79
CA LYS A 4 12.35 1.99 -11.14
C LYS A 4 11.31 1.16 -10.39
N THR A 5 11.60 -0.14 -10.27
CA THR A 5 10.82 -1.03 -9.41
C THR A 5 11.14 -0.79 -7.94
N TYR A 6 10.13 -0.52 -7.13
CA TYR A 6 10.20 -0.44 -5.68
C TYR A 6 9.37 -1.55 -5.05
N ILE A 7 9.88 -2.11 -3.94
CA ILE A 7 9.17 -3.11 -3.14
C ILE A 7 8.69 -2.45 -1.86
N LEU A 8 7.37 -2.46 -1.66
CA LEU A 8 6.71 -2.06 -0.44
C LEU A 8 6.28 -3.32 0.31
N LYS A 9 6.64 -3.40 1.58
CA LYS A 9 6.29 -4.54 2.44
C LYS A 9 6.16 -4.11 3.90
N GLY A 10 5.33 -4.84 4.63
CA GLY A 10 5.12 -4.60 6.05
C GLY A 10 4.14 -5.61 6.64
N THR A 11 3.82 -5.41 7.92
CA THR A 11 2.87 -6.23 8.66
C THR A 11 1.82 -5.32 9.28
N ILE A 12 0.54 -5.70 9.18
CA ILE A 12 -0.58 -4.96 9.75
C ILE A 12 -1.04 -5.65 11.03
N TYR A 13 -1.20 -4.84 12.08
CA TYR A 13 -1.69 -5.23 13.38
C TYR A 13 -2.96 -4.43 13.72
N ASP A 14 -3.85 -5.02 14.52
CA ASP A 14 -4.99 -4.32 15.11
C ASP A 14 -4.58 -3.54 16.37
N GLU A 15 -5.55 -2.92 17.05
CA GLU A 15 -5.32 -2.17 18.29
C GLU A 15 -4.84 -3.02 19.48
N LYS A 16 -4.97 -4.34 19.41
CA LYS A 16 -4.51 -5.31 20.42
C LYS A 16 -3.15 -5.92 20.06
N GLN A 17 -2.52 -5.47 18.98
CA GLN A 17 -1.30 -6.04 18.40
C GLN A 17 -1.49 -7.46 17.84
N GLU A 18 -2.71 -7.82 17.45
CA GLU A 18 -3.00 -9.08 16.75
C GLU A 18 -2.81 -8.90 15.23
N LEU A 19 -2.38 -9.96 14.55
CA LEU A 19 -2.11 -9.94 13.10
C LEU A 19 -3.41 -9.86 12.31
N VAL A 20 -3.48 -8.94 11.34
CA VAL A 20 -4.70 -8.73 10.54
C VAL A 20 -4.57 -9.36 9.16
N SER A 21 -5.19 -10.53 8.97
CA SER A 21 -5.31 -11.19 7.67
C SER A 21 -6.44 -10.57 6.84
N GLY A 22 -6.23 -10.45 5.52
CA GLY A 22 -7.26 -9.99 4.58
C GLY A 22 -7.44 -8.47 4.48
N ALA A 23 -6.55 -7.67 5.10
CA ALA A 23 -6.56 -6.22 4.95
C ALA A 23 -6.10 -5.85 3.53
N VAL A 24 -6.75 -4.87 2.93
CA VAL A 24 -6.39 -4.38 1.59
C VAL A 24 -5.39 -3.25 1.74
N VAL A 25 -4.24 -3.38 1.08
CA VAL A 25 -3.21 -2.35 0.99
C VAL A 25 -3.18 -1.81 -0.43
N THR A 26 -3.43 -0.52 -0.60
CA THR A 26 -3.42 0.17 -1.90
C THR A 26 -2.25 1.12 -2.00
N VAL A 27 -1.68 1.27 -3.19
CA VAL A 27 -0.64 2.27 -3.46
C VAL A 27 -1.11 3.24 -4.54
N THR A 28 -0.97 4.53 -4.25
CA THR A 28 -1.46 5.61 -5.11
C THR A 28 -0.35 6.65 -5.29
N GLU A 29 -0.05 7.04 -6.52
CA GLU A 29 0.75 8.24 -6.80
C GLU A 29 -0.13 9.48 -6.59
N VAL A 30 0.39 10.49 -5.90
CA VAL A 30 -0.31 11.72 -5.57
C VAL A 30 0.46 12.90 -6.14
N ASP A 31 -0.23 13.79 -6.87
CA ASP A 31 0.30 15.12 -7.18
C ASP A 31 -0.22 16.11 -6.12
N PRO A 32 0.66 16.61 -5.22
CA PRO A 32 0.24 17.49 -4.14
C PRO A 32 -0.23 18.87 -4.61
N LEU A 33 0.16 19.30 -5.82
CA LEU A 33 -0.23 20.61 -6.37
C LEU A 33 -1.60 20.53 -7.03
N SER A 34 -1.81 19.53 -7.89
CA SER A 34 -3.09 19.36 -8.60
C SER A 34 -4.14 18.59 -7.81
N LYS A 35 -3.76 17.95 -6.70
CA LYS A 35 -4.60 17.04 -5.89
C LYS A 35 -5.15 15.86 -6.70
N THR A 36 -4.50 15.52 -7.81
CA THR A 36 -4.86 14.37 -8.63
C THR A 36 -4.14 13.12 -8.11
N THR A 37 -4.76 11.97 -8.35
CA THR A 37 -4.24 10.68 -7.90
C THR A 37 -4.23 9.68 -9.05
N LYS A 38 -3.25 8.78 -9.03
CA LYS A 38 -3.13 7.66 -9.96
C LYS A 38 -2.93 6.37 -9.17
N PHE A 39 -3.87 5.45 -9.31
CA PHE A 39 -3.77 4.13 -8.70
C PHE A 39 -2.64 3.31 -9.34
N LEU A 40 -1.75 2.76 -8.52
CA LEU A 40 -0.60 1.96 -8.97
C LEU A 40 -0.79 0.47 -8.76
N GLY A 41 -1.56 0.08 -7.73
CA GLY A 41 -1.83 -1.31 -7.44
C GLY A 41 -2.34 -1.55 -6.03
N TYR A 42 -2.66 -2.81 -5.74
CA TYR A 42 -3.06 -3.26 -4.41
C TYR A 42 -2.55 -4.65 -4.12
N THR A 43 -2.51 -5.00 -2.83
CA THR A 43 -2.25 -6.34 -2.32
C THR A 43 -3.14 -6.60 -1.11
N ILE A 44 -3.23 -7.85 -0.68
CA ILE A 44 -4.03 -8.27 0.47
C ILE A 44 -3.08 -8.95 1.46
N THR A 45 -3.21 -8.62 2.75
CA THR A 45 -2.38 -9.26 3.78
C THR A 45 -2.65 -10.76 3.89
N ASP A 46 -1.60 -11.54 4.07
CA ASP A 46 -1.68 -12.97 4.31
C ASP A 46 -2.14 -13.31 5.74
N ILE A 47 -2.14 -14.61 6.08
CA ILE A 47 -2.53 -15.11 7.41
C ILE A 47 -1.66 -14.56 8.55
N ASN A 48 -0.47 -14.04 8.26
CA ASN A 48 0.45 -13.44 9.22
C ASN A 48 0.36 -11.90 9.20
N GLY A 49 -0.69 -11.33 8.59
CA GLY A 49 -0.84 -9.89 8.42
C GLY A 49 0.21 -9.24 7.52
N TYR A 50 1.02 -10.03 6.81
CA TYR A 50 2.11 -9.54 5.99
C TYR A 50 1.62 -9.17 4.60
N TYR A 51 2.09 -8.04 4.07
CA TYR A 51 1.88 -7.65 2.69
C TYR A 51 3.21 -7.43 1.96
N LEU A 52 3.20 -7.70 0.65
CA LEU A 52 4.27 -7.35 -0.27
C LEU A 52 3.65 -6.93 -1.59
N ILE A 53 4.14 -5.81 -2.15
CA ILE A 53 3.76 -5.32 -3.47
C ILE A 53 4.99 -4.68 -4.15
N ALA A 54 5.16 -4.97 -5.43
CA ALA A 54 6.12 -4.28 -6.28
C ALA A 54 5.38 -3.25 -7.14
N ILE A 55 5.90 -2.03 -7.19
CA ILE A 55 5.38 -0.95 -8.04
C ILE A 55 6.49 -0.36 -8.88
N GLU A 56 6.13 0.17 -10.02
CA GLU A 56 7.00 1.04 -10.80
C GLU A 56 6.77 2.50 -10.36
N ALA A 57 7.85 3.19 -10.02
CA ALA A 57 7.80 4.52 -9.42
C ALA A 57 8.99 5.40 -9.83
N PHE A 58 8.75 6.71 -9.81
CA PHE A 58 9.72 7.78 -9.98
C PHE A 58 10.11 8.41 -8.64
N GLU A 59 11.39 8.78 -8.49
CA GLU A 59 11.96 9.39 -7.27
C GLU A 59 11.44 10.80 -6.97
N ASP A 60 10.88 11.49 -7.98
CA ASP A 60 10.41 12.88 -7.90
C ASP A 60 8.87 12.99 -7.71
N LYS A 61 8.22 11.90 -7.33
CA LYS A 61 6.77 11.82 -7.10
C LYS A 61 6.45 11.51 -5.64
N PHE A 62 5.22 11.80 -5.24
CA PHE A 62 4.69 11.45 -3.92
C PHE A 62 3.77 10.24 -4.04
N TYR A 63 3.78 9.39 -3.00
CA TYR A 63 2.99 8.18 -2.95
C TYR A 63 2.28 8.08 -1.61
N GLU A 64 1.07 7.52 -1.64
CA GLU A 64 0.24 7.24 -0.48
C GLU A 64 0.02 5.73 -0.37
N LEU A 65 0.10 5.23 0.87
CA LEU A 65 -0.28 3.88 1.23
C LEU A 65 -1.64 3.92 1.94
N GLY A 66 -2.67 3.36 1.31
CA GLY A 66 -3.99 3.18 1.90
C GLY A 66 -4.11 1.80 2.53
N ILE A 67 -4.66 1.70 3.74
CA ILE A 67 -4.91 0.44 4.44
C ILE A 67 -6.39 0.38 4.81
N PHE A 68 -7.08 -0.66 4.34
CA PHE A 68 -8.50 -0.87 4.62
C PHE A 68 -8.68 -2.21 5.36
N PRO A 69 -9.47 -2.24 6.44
CA PRO A 69 -9.74 -3.47 7.17
C PRO A 69 -10.52 -4.48 6.30
N PRO A 70 -10.44 -5.78 6.59
CA PRO A 70 -11.27 -6.78 5.93
C PRO A 70 -12.76 -6.46 6.13
N LEU A 71 -13.59 -6.69 5.10
CA LEU A 71 -15.03 -6.37 5.15
C LEU A 71 -15.84 -7.17 6.19
N ASN A 72 -15.28 -8.22 6.78
CA ASN A 72 -15.96 -9.15 7.70
C ASN A 72 -15.13 -9.45 8.97
N SER A 73 -14.39 -8.48 9.49
CA SER A 73 -13.62 -8.60 10.74
C SER A 73 -14.50 -8.81 11.98
#